data_AF-A0A101HNP3-F1
#
_entry.id   AF-A0A101HNP3-F1
#
_cell.length_a   1.000
_cell.length_b   1.000
_cell.length_c   1.000
_cell.angle_alpha   90.00
_cell.angle_beta   90.00
_cell.angle_gamma   90.00
#
_symmetry.space_group_name_H-M   'P 1'
#
loop_
_entity.id
_entity.type
_entity.pdbx_description
1 polymer ?
#
loop_
_entity_poly.entity_id
_entity_poly.type
_entity_poly.pdbx_seq_one_letter_code
_entity_poly.pdbx_strand_id
1 'polypeptide(L)'
;MYIRSGDPVRTVIKVIGGIVYGVGIGLIILSFASFFLAPYLSLVFGSVFVFIVLGFIATTLGRMLLGMAKTKSFSGPVSEQEPVSRSEVQEEMTYDYTFVSDREARLEKKKSKSYSRCPECGTENDDKATKCSSCGTSLTGYKKCSLCYMLNKKENRFCKNCGHDFNLD
;
A
#
# COMPACT_ATOMS: atom_id res chain seq x y z
N MET A 1 -24.42 -6.24 24.99
CA MET A 1 -24.95 -7.34 24.16
C MET A 1 -24.61 -7.00 22.71
N TYR A 2 -23.41 -7.35 22.26
CA TYR A 2 -22.95 -7.03 20.90
C TYR A 2 -23.44 -8.12 19.95
N ILE A 3 -24.30 -7.74 19.02
CA ILE A 3 -24.84 -8.62 17.99
C ILE A 3 -23.67 -9.02 17.08
N ARG A 4 -23.20 -10.25 17.22
CA ARG A 4 -22.20 -10.90 16.36
C ARG A 4 -22.85 -11.25 15.02
N SER A 5 -23.15 -10.26 14.19
CA SER A 5 -23.55 -10.50 12.79
C SER A 5 -22.29 -10.70 11.93
N GLY A 6 -21.58 -11.80 12.17
CA GLY A 6 -20.21 -12.00 11.67
C GLY A 6 -20.08 -12.67 10.30
N ASP A 7 -21.00 -13.56 9.92
CA ASP A 7 -20.62 -14.62 8.96
C ASP A 7 -21.47 -14.70 7.68
N PRO A 8 -22.82 -14.59 7.69
CA PRO A 8 -23.60 -14.75 6.45
C PRO A 8 -23.51 -13.53 5.53
N VAL A 9 -23.56 -12.31 6.08
CA VAL A 9 -23.57 -11.07 5.29
C VAL A 9 -22.26 -10.89 4.49
N ARG A 10 -21.11 -11.18 5.10
CA ARG A 10 -19.80 -11.11 4.41
C ARG A 10 -19.69 -12.16 3.32
N THR A 11 -20.22 -13.36 3.57
CA THR A 11 -20.24 -14.46 2.60
C THR A 11 -21.10 -14.08 1.40
N VAL A 12 -22.30 -13.54 1.64
CA VAL A 12 -23.20 -13.05 0.60
C VAL A 12 -22.56 -11.92 -0.22
N ILE A 13 -21.89 -10.95 0.41
CA ILE A 13 -21.19 -9.86 -0.31
C ILE A 13 -20.06 -10.39 -1.20
N LYS A 14 -19.30 -11.39 -0.74
CA LYS A 14 -18.23 -12.02 -1.55
C LYS A 14 -18.80 -12.76 -2.77
N VAL A 15 -19.86 -13.53 -2.57
CA VAL A 15 -20.51 -14.30 -3.64
C VAL A 15 -21.08 -13.34 -4.69
N ILE A 16 -21.84 -12.32 -4.26
CA ILE A 16 -22.42 -11.32 -5.16
C ILE A 16 -21.32 -10.54 -5.89
N GLY A 17 -20.31 -10.03 -5.17
CA GLY A 17 -19.20 -9.29 -5.76
C GLY A 17 -18.39 -10.11 -6.77
N GLY A 18 -18.18 -11.40 -6.48
CA GLY A 18 -17.52 -12.34 -7.39
C GLY A 18 -18.30 -12.60 -8.67
N ILE A 19 -19.62 -12.82 -8.56
CA ILE A 19 -20.50 -13.00 -9.72
C ILE A 19 -20.50 -11.74 -10.59
N VAL A 20 -20.71 -10.56 -10.00
CA VAL A 20 -20.75 -9.28 -10.74
C VAL A 20 -19.41 -9.00 -11.44
N TYR A 21 -18.30 -9.29 -10.77
CA TYR A 21 -16.97 -9.16 -11.37
C TYR A 21 -16.76 -10.11 -12.56
N GLY A 22 -17.14 -11.38 -12.40
CA GLY A 22 -17.04 -12.39 -13.46
C GLY A 22 -17.89 -12.05 -14.69
N VAL A 23 -19.14 -11.62 -14.46
CA VAL A 23 -20.04 -11.15 -15.54
C VAL A 23 -19.45 -9.94 -16.26
N GLY A 24 -18.89 -8.97 -15.51
CA GLY A 24 -18.25 -7.79 -16.09
C GLY A 24 -17.06 -8.15 -17.00
N ILE A 25 -16.20 -9.07 -16.58
CA ILE A 25 -15.09 -9.57 -17.41
C ILE A 25 -15.63 -10.27 -18.66
N GLY A 26 -16.65 -11.13 -18.50
CA GLY A 26 -17.27 -11.84 -19.61
C GLY A 26 -17.82 -10.90 -20.69
N LEU A 27 -18.47 -9.80 -20.29
CA LEU A 27 -18.97 -8.78 -21.22
C LEU A 27 -17.84 -8.07 -21.98
N ILE A 28 -16.72 -7.76 -21.29
CA ILE A 28 -15.54 -7.15 -21.94
C ILE A 28 -14.92 -8.11 -22.95
N ILE A 29 -14.75 -9.38 -22.59
CA ILE A 29 -14.19 -10.42 -23.48
C ILE A 29 -15.11 -10.64 -24.68
N LEU A 30 -16.41 -10.81 -24.46
CA LEU A 30 -17.38 -11.00 -25.55
C LEU A 30 -17.37 -9.81 -26.51
N SER A 31 -17.27 -8.60 -25.97
CA SER A 31 -17.17 -7.39 -26.79
C SER A 31 -15.89 -7.35 -27.62
N PHE A 32 -14.75 -7.73 -27.06
CA PHE A 32 -13.48 -7.81 -27.79
C PHE A 32 -13.51 -8.91 -28.85
N ALA A 33 -14.03 -10.08 -28.51
CA ALA A 33 -14.18 -11.20 -29.42
C ALA A 33 -15.10 -10.85 -30.60
N SER A 34 -16.14 -10.05 -30.37
CA SER A 34 -17.07 -9.60 -31.42
C SER A 34 -16.36 -8.85 -32.56
N PHE A 35 -15.21 -8.20 -32.31
CA PHE A 35 -14.41 -7.57 -33.36
C PHE A 35 -13.84 -8.60 -34.36
N PHE A 36 -13.43 -9.76 -33.87
CA PHE A 36 -12.89 -10.85 -34.67
C PHE A 36 -13.96 -11.76 -35.25
N LEU A 37 -15.12 -11.86 -34.57
CA LEU A 37 -16.27 -12.64 -35.04
C LEU A 37 -17.22 -11.85 -35.95
N ALA A 38 -17.06 -10.53 -36.07
CA ALA A 38 -17.88 -9.66 -36.92
C ALA A 38 -18.12 -10.18 -38.35
N PRO A 39 -17.11 -10.68 -39.10
CA PRO A 39 -17.33 -11.16 -40.46
C PRO A 39 -18.13 -12.49 -40.53
N TYR A 40 -18.26 -13.20 -39.41
CA TYR A 40 -18.92 -14.51 -39.34
C TYR A 40 -20.33 -14.45 -38.76
N LEU A 41 -20.63 -13.45 -37.91
CA LEU A 41 -21.87 -13.37 -37.14
C LEU A 41 -22.79 -12.19 -37.50
N SER A 42 -22.41 -11.34 -38.47
CA SER A 42 -23.19 -10.15 -38.89
C SER A 42 -23.64 -9.27 -37.70
N LEU A 43 -22.83 -9.23 -36.64
CA LEU A 43 -23.13 -8.46 -35.42
C LEU A 43 -23.03 -6.96 -35.69
N VAL A 44 -24.10 -6.23 -35.32
CA VAL A 44 -24.19 -4.78 -35.54
C VAL A 44 -23.22 -4.07 -34.58
N PHE A 45 -22.19 -3.43 -35.14
CA PHE A 45 -21.10 -2.75 -34.43
C PHE A 45 -21.57 -1.79 -33.32
N GLY A 46 -22.76 -1.18 -33.43
CA GLY A 46 -23.31 -0.27 -32.43
C GLY A 46 -23.64 -0.91 -31.07
N SER A 47 -23.94 -2.22 -31.03
CA SER A 47 -24.27 -2.93 -29.79
C SER A 47 -23.04 -3.30 -28.95
N VAL A 48 -21.86 -3.34 -29.57
CA VAL A 48 -20.59 -3.78 -28.97
C VAL A 48 -20.04 -2.74 -27.98
N PHE A 49 -20.18 -1.46 -28.31
CA PHE A 49 -19.72 -0.36 -27.44
C PHE A 49 -20.44 -0.35 -26.08
N VAL A 50 -21.73 -0.70 -26.07
CA VAL A 50 -22.54 -0.75 -24.84
C VAL A 50 -22.04 -1.84 -23.89
N PHE A 51 -21.60 -2.99 -24.40
CA PHE A 51 -21.06 -4.08 -23.58
C PHE A 51 -19.71 -3.76 -22.95
N ILE A 52 -18.86 -2.96 -23.60
CA ILE A 52 -17.61 -2.47 -23.00
C ILE A 52 -17.92 -1.57 -21.80
N VAL A 53 -18.79 -0.58 -21.98
CA VAL A 53 -19.13 0.38 -20.92
C VAL A 53 -19.79 -0.34 -19.74
N LEU A 54 -20.77 -1.21 -20.00
CA LEU A 54 -21.43 -2.01 -18.97
C LEU A 54 -20.44 -2.97 -18.28
N GLY A 55 -19.52 -3.57 -19.03
CA GLY A 55 -18.48 -4.45 -18.50
C GLY A 55 -17.51 -3.74 -17.57
N PHE A 56 -17.03 -2.53 -17.90
CA PHE A 56 -16.17 -1.73 -17.03
C PHE A 56 -16.89 -1.28 -15.75
N ILE A 57 -18.17 -0.88 -15.85
CA ILE A 57 -18.97 -0.53 -14.66
C ILE A 57 -19.17 -1.76 -13.76
N ALA A 58 -19.51 -2.91 -14.33
CA ALA A 58 -19.69 -4.14 -13.56
C ALA A 58 -18.39 -4.62 -12.89
N THR A 59 -17.25 -4.56 -13.59
CA THR A 59 -15.95 -4.99 -13.02
C THR A 59 -15.48 -4.08 -11.89
N THR A 60 -15.64 -2.76 -12.01
CA THR A 60 -15.26 -1.81 -10.95
C THR A 60 -16.12 -1.98 -9.70
N LEU A 61 -17.44 -2.13 -9.85
CA LEU A 61 -18.36 -2.42 -8.75
C LEU A 61 -18.07 -3.77 -8.09
N GLY A 62 -17.84 -4.82 -8.88
CA GLY A 62 -17.50 -6.15 -8.37
C GLY A 62 -16.21 -6.16 -7.55
N ARG A 63 -15.15 -5.47 -8.02
CA ARG A 63 -13.88 -5.32 -7.27
C ARG A 63 -14.06 -4.53 -5.97
N MET A 64 -14.88 -3.49 -5.99
CA MET A 64 -15.17 -2.70 -4.79
C MET A 64 -15.89 -3.54 -3.72
N LEU A 65 -16.91 -4.32 -4.11
CA LEU A 65 -17.64 -5.21 -3.20
C LEU A 65 -16.74 -6.29 -2.60
N LEU A 66 -15.87 -6.91 -3.42
CA LEU A 66 -14.87 -7.87 -2.94
C LEU A 66 -13.86 -7.23 -1.97
N GLY A 67 -13.47 -5.98 -2.22
CA GLY A 67 -12.61 -5.20 -1.33
C GLY A 67 -13.24 -4.94 0.03
N MET A 68 -14.51 -4.52 0.06
CA MET A 68 -15.27 -4.30 1.31
C MET A 68 -15.46 -5.59 2.12
N ALA A 69 -15.50 -6.76 1.48
CA ALA A 69 -15.55 -8.02 2.19
C ALA A 69 -14.20 -8.46 2.79
N LYS A 70 -13.08 -7.87 2.33
CA LYS A 70 -11.72 -8.16 2.80
C LYS A 70 -11.25 -7.20 3.90
N THR A 71 -11.88 -6.03 4.03
CA THR A 71 -11.57 -5.11 5.13
C THR A 71 -12.00 -5.76 6.46
N LYS A 72 -11.00 -6.17 7.26
CA LYS A 72 -11.24 -6.56 8.65
C LYS A 72 -11.73 -5.29 9.35
N SER A 73 -12.97 -5.32 9.81
CA SER A 73 -13.50 -4.29 10.71
C SER A 73 -12.72 -4.44 12.01
N PHE A 74 -11.62 -3.68 12.14
CA PHE A 74 -10.87 -3.60 13.37
C PHE A 74 -11.70 -2.73 14.33
N SER A 75 -12.58 -3.39 15.06
CA SER A 75 -13.38 -2.78 16.13
C SER A 75 -13.21 -3.67 17.36
N GLY A 76 -12.06 -3.49 18.02
CA GLY A 76 -11.77 -4.01 19.36
C GLY A 76 -11.05 -2.91 20.16
N PRO A 77 -11.32 -2.76 21.47
CA PRO A 77 -10.65 -1.76 22.29
C PRO A 77 -9.15 -2.04 22.37
N VAL A 78 -8.36 -0.96 22.37
CA VAL A 78 -6.89 -0.91 22.20
C VAL A 78 -6.10 -1.64 23.33
N SER A 79 -6.76 -2.18 24.34
CA SER A 79 -6.11 -2.61 25.59
C SER A 79 -5.66 -4.07 25.68
N GLU A 80 -6.01 -4.94 24.74
CA GLU A 80 -5.65 -6.37 24.85
C GLU A 80 -5.11 -6.91 23.53
N GLN A 81 -3.83 -6.61 23.27
CA GLN A 81 -3.03 -7.33 22.28
C GLN A 81 -1.95 -8.09 23.04
N GLU A 82 -2.23 -9.33 23.41
CA GLU A 82 -1.17 -10.29 23.74
C GLU A 82 -0.39 -10.64 22.45
N PRO A 83 0.94 -10.77 22.53
CA PRO A 83 1.80 -11.01 21.37
C PRO A 83 1.57 -12.42 20.82
N VAL A 84 0.92 -12.54 19.66
CA VAL A 84 0.73 -13.82 18.97
C VAL A 84 2.07 -14.35 18.45
N SER A 85 2.37 -15.59 18.83
CA SER A 85 3.55 -16.36 18.49
C SER A 85 3.66 -16.61 16.98
N ARG A 86 4.90 -16.52 16.50
CA ARG A 86 5.34 -16.49 15.10
C ARG A 86 5.17 -17.79 14.29
N SER A 87 4.46 -18.79 14.80
CA SER A 87 4.48 -20.16 14.24
C SER A 87 3.39 -20.49 13.22
N GLU A 88 2.31 -19.71 13.11
CA GLU A 88 1.18 -20.07 12.23
C GLU A 88 1.12 -19.31 10.88
N VAL A 89 2.12 -18.47 10.56
CA VAL A 89 2.17 -17.74 9.27
C VAL A 89 2.78 -18.58 8.15
N GLN A 90 2.78 -19.90 8.30
CA GLN A 90 3.45 -20.84 7.40
C GLN A 90 2.47 -21.82 6.76
N GLU A 91 1.36 -21.33 6.20
CA GLU A 91 0.64 -22.14 5.21
C GLU A 91 -0.08 -21.27 4.17
N GLU A 92 0.23 -21.53 2.91
CA GLU A 92 -0.40 -21.03 1.67
C GLU A 92 -0.30 -19.54 1.33
N MET A 93 0.89 -19.13 0.90
CA MET A 93 1.00 -18.35 -0.34
C MET A 93 2.08 -19.00 -1.23
N THR A 94 1.67 -19.98 -2.03
CA THR A 94 2.47 -20.40 -3.17
C THR A 94 2.43 -19.28 -4.20
N TYR A 95 3.56 -18.59 -4.37
CA TYR A 95 3.75 -17.64 -5.46
C TYR A 95 5.03 -18.08 -6.18
N ASP A 96 4.84 -18.62 -7.38
CA ASP A 96 5.91 -19.08 -8.26
C ASP A 96 6.66 -17.86 -8.81
N TYR A 97 7.76 -17.51 -8.13
CA TYR A 97 8.83 -16.65 -8.65
C TYR A 97 10.14 -17.41 -8.52
N THR A 98 10.33 -18.37 -9.41
CA THR A 98 11.59 -19.10 -9.50
C THR A 98 12.71 -18.18 -10.01
N PHE A 99 13.63 -17.86 -9.08
CA PHE A 99 15.09 -17.97 -9.25
C PHE A 99 15.99 -16.77 -9.64
N VAL A 100 15.53 -15.52 -9.79
CA VAL A 100 16.47 -14.40 -10.05
C VAL A 100 16.04 -13.09 -9.36
N SER A 101 16.57 -12.78 -8.18
CA SER A 101 16.87 -11.38 -7.74
C SER A 101 17.25 -11.22 -6.26
N ASP A 102 17.14 -12.26 -5.41
CA ASP A 102 17.37 -12.11 -3.96
C ASP A 102 18.78 -11.66 -3.56
N ARG A 103 19.78 -11.83 -4.43
CA ARG A 103 21.15 -11.35 -4.18
C ARG A 103 21.32 -9.86 -4.44
N GLU A 104 20.64 -9.34 -5.46
CA GLU A 104 20.72 -7.94 -5.88
C GLU A 104 19.82 -7.06 -4.99
N ALA A 105 18.63 -7.56 -4.63
CA ALA A 105 17.72 -6.88 -3.70
C ALA A 105 18.32 -6.72 -2.29
N ARG A 106 19.15 -7.66 -1.81
CA ARG A 106 19.86 -7.51 -0.52
C ARG A 106 21.01 -6.51 -0.56
N LEU A 107 21.62 -6.28 -1.73
CA LEU A 107 22.67 -5.26 -1.90
C LEU A 107 22.06 -3.86 -1.98
N GLU A 108 20.93 -3.69 -2.66
CA GLU A 108 20.24 -2.39 -2.72
C GLU A 108 19.61 -1.98 -1.39
N LYS A 109 19.02 -2.92 -0.65
CA LYS A 109 18.41 -2.64 0.68
C LYS A 109 19.46 -2.24 1.74
N LYS A 110 20.74 -2.57 1.53
CA LYS A 110 21.86 -2.15 2.39
C LYS A 110 22.37 -0.73 2.08
N LYS A 111 21.81 -0.06 1.07
CA LYS A 111 22.30 1.22 0.55
C LYS A 111 21.24 2.33 0.59
N SER A 112 20.28 2.29 1.51
CA SER A 112 19.54 3.51 1.86
C SER A 112 20.51 4.45 2.57
N LYS A 113 21.17 5.31 1.80
CA LYS A 113 22.11 6.30 2.30
C LYS A 113 21.39 7.15 3.34
N SER A 114 21.74 6.97 4.61
CA SER A 114 21.09 7.66 5.70
C SER A 114 21.56 9.11 5.72
N TYR A 115 20.63 10.06 5.77
CA TYR A 115 20.91 11.49 5.65
C TYR A 115 20.31 12.29 6.82
N SER A 116 20.88 13.47 7.04
CA SER A 116 20.47 14.45 8.04
C SER A 116 20.32 15.83 7.40
N ARG A 117 19.34 16.62 7.86
CA ARG A 117 19.09 17.97 7.35
C ARG A 117 19.74 19.02 8.24
N CYS A 118 20.48 19.93 7.62
CA CYS A 118 21.18 21.01 8.29
C CYS A 118 20.19 21.89 9.09
N PRO A 119 20.52 22.27 10.34
CA PRO A 119 19.65 23.11 11.15
C PRO A 119 19.54 24.55 10.63
N GLU A 120 20.52 25.04 9.85
CA GLU A 120 20.58 26.43 9.42
C GLU A 120 19.99 26.65 8.02
N CYS A 121 20.34 25.78 7.06
CA CYS A 121 19.91 25.94 5.67
C CYS A 121 19.01 24.81 5.15
N GLY A 122 18.74 23.77 5.95
CA GLY A 122 17.89 22.64 5.55
C GLY A 122 18.53 21.65 4.57
N THR A 123 19.73 21.90 4.06
CA THR A 123 20.42 21.00 3.11
C THR A 123 20.60 19.61 3.67
N GLU A 124 20.36 18.61 2.82
CA GLU A 124 20.60 17.20 3.13
C GLU A 124 22.11 16.89 3.08
N ASN A 125 22.59 16.30 4.16
CA ASN A 125 23.97 15.91 4.36
C ASN A 125 24.03 14.42 4.72
N ASP A 126 25.17 13.79 4.46
CA ASP A 126 25.43 12.46 4.99
C ASP A 126 25.28 12.45 6.52
N ASP A 127 24.73 11.39 7.10
CA ASP A 127 24.57 11.29 8.56
C ASP A 127 25.89 11.41 9.34
N LYS A 128 27.03 11.08 8.70
CA LYS A 128 28.36 11.20 9.28
C LYS A 128 29.08 12.51 8.96
N ALA A 129 28.43 13.43 8.24
CA ALA A 129 29.02 14.71 7.89
C ALA A 129 29.24 15.56 9.14
N THR A 130 30.44 16.11 9.31
CA THR A 130 30.77 17.02 10.42
C THR A 130 30.44 18.47 10.10
N LYS A 131 30.30 18.84 8.82
CA LYS A 131 29.93 20.17 8.32
C LYS A 131 28.91 20.06 7.21
N CYS A 132 28.07 21.08 7.09
CA CYS A 132 27.10 21.19 6.00
C CYS A 132 27.82 21.47 4.67
N SER A 133 27.47 20.71 3.64
CA SER A 133 27.98 20.86 2.28
C SER A 133 27.61 22.17 1.60
N SER A 134 26.50 22.81 2.02
CA SER A 134 26.00 24.04 1.42
C SER A 134 26.38 25.30 2.21
N CYS A 135 26.17 25.33 3.53
CA CYS A 135 26.39 26.53 4.34
C CYS A 135 27.62 26.48 5.25
N GLY A 136 28.34 25.35 5.31
CA GLY A 136 29.53 25.21 6.15
C GLY A 136 29.29 25.06 7.66
N THR A 137 28.05 25.13 8.13
CA THR A 137 27.69 24.95 9.54
C THR A 137 28.16 23.60 10.09
N SER A 138 28.74 23.61 11.30
CA SER A 138 29.10 22.37 12.02
C SER A 138 27.85 21.57 12.38
N LEU A 139 27.84 20.28 12.03
CA LEU A 139 26.74 19.34 12.30
C LEU A 139 27.03 18.43 13.50
N THR A 140 28.20 18.59 14.13
CA THR A 140 28.58 17.83 15.34
C THR A 140 27.78 18.26 16.55
N GLY A 141 27.45 17.30 17.43
CA GLY A 141 26.77 17.58 18.69
C GLY A 141 25.25 17.75 18.60
N TYR A 142 24.63 17.54 17.44
CA TYR A 142 23.18 17.56 17.26
C TYR A 142 22.57 16.15 17.39
N LYS A 143 21.27 16.08 17.70
CA LYS A 143 20.45 14.87 17.57
C LYS A 143 19.56 14.98 16.33
N LYS A 144 19.34 13.86 15.64
CA LYS A 144 18.51 13.80 14.44
C LYS A 144 17.05 13.52 14.80
N CYS A 145 16.11 14.26 14.21
CA CYS A 145 14.69 13.92 14.28
C CYS A 145 14.38 12.69 13.40
N SER A 146 13.73 11.69 13.97
CA SER A 146 13.29 10.46 13.27
C SER A 146 12.23 10.73 12.20
N LEU A 147 11.41 11.77 12.38
CA LEU A 147 10.29 12.08 11.48
C LEU A 147 10.69 12.98 10.29
N CYS A 148 11.41 14.07 10.57
CA CYS A 148 11.74 15.06 9.53
C CYS A 148 13.24 15.15 9.21
N TYR A 149 14.07 14.32 9.85
CA TYR A 149 15.52 14.24 9.65
C TYR A 149 16.31 15.53 9.94
N MET A 150 15.67 16.58 10.46
CA MET A 150 16.37 17.81 10.85
C MET A 150 17.18 17.61 12.12
N LEU A 151 18.41 18.12 12.10
CA LEU A 151 19.27 18.17 13.26
C LEU A 151 18.78 19.22 14.26
N ASN A 152 18.72 18.83 15.52
CA ASN A 152 18.26 19.63 16.65
C ASN A 152 19.30 19.59 17.76
N LYS A 153 19.40 20.63 18.57
CA LYS A 153 20.31 20.62 19.72
C LYS A 153 19.88 19.52 20.70
N LYS A 154 20.82 18.91 21.42
CA LYS A 154 20.52 17.74 22.27
C LYS A 154 19.51 18.06 23.35
N GLU A 155 19.58 19.27 23.88
CA GLU A 155 18.71 19.84 24.92
C GLU A 155 17.29 20.16 24.46
N ASN A 156 17.01 20.23 23.15
CA ASN A 156 15.67 20.54 22.66
C ASN A 156 14.72 19.40 23.00
N ARG A 157 13.63 19.68 23.72
CA ARG A 157 12.55 18.69 23.94
C ARG A 157 11.74 18.42 22.67
N PHE A 158 11.49 19.46 21.86
CA PHE A 158 10.72 19.34 20.63
C PHE A 158 11.59 19.62 19.39
N CYS A 159 11.25 18.98 18.27
CA CYS A 159 11.86 19.29 16.99
C CYS A 159 11.47 20.69 16.53
N LYS A 160 12.45 21.54 16.24
CA LYS A 160 12.23 22.93 15.79
C LYS A 160 11.52 23.06 14.44
N ASN A 161 11.45 21.97 13.67
CA ASN A 161 10.87 21.96 12.32
C ASN A 161 9.48 21.31 12.27
N CYS A 162 9.30 20.14 12.92
CA CYS A 162 8.03 19.40 12.85
C CYS A 162 7.29 19.30 14.19
N GLY A 163 7.84 19.81 15.29
CA GLY A 163 7.20 19.77 16.61
C GLY A 163 7.25 18.42 17.33
N HIS A 164 7.88 17.40 16.75
CA HIS A 164 8.05 16.06 17.36
C HIS A 164 8.64 16.14 18.78
N ASP A 165 7.99 15.50 19.76
CA ASP A 165 8.51 15.40 21.15
C ASP A 165 9.54 14.27 21.23
N PHE A 166 10.80 14.63 21.51
CA PHE A 166 11.89 13.68 21.65
C PHE A 166 11.80 12.81 22.91
N ASN A 167 10.87 13.07 23.83
CA ASN A 167 10.65 12.25 25.03
C ASN A 167 9.62 11.12 24.83
N LEU A 168 8.95 11.07 23.66
CA LEU A 168 7.96 10.05 23.33
C LEU A 168 8.50 8.96 22.38
N ASP A 169 9.82 9.01 22.09
CA ASP A 169 10.53 8.02 21.26
C ASP A 169 11.00 6.80 22.08
#